data_AF-A0A2P4X787-F1
#
_entry.id   AF-A0A2P4X787-F1
#
_cell.length_a   1.000
_cell.length_b   1.000
_cell.length_c   1.000
_cell.angle_alpha   90.00
_cell.angle_beta   90.00
_cell.angle_gamma   90.00
#
_symmetry.space_group_name_H-M   'P 1'
#
loop_
_entity.id
_entity.type
_entity.pdbx_description
1 polymer ?
#
loop_
_entity_poly.entity_id
_entity_poly.type
_entity_poly.pdbx_seq_one_letter_code
_entity_poly.pdbx_strand_id
1 'polypeptide(L)'
;MVNTFAAVAIALVATSAVASAASMRSEAASMPTGSWPASKGNVYFSEPYTVKKGEVFDGGMKTYQRKDIKCNGQEESGSKTAVFLVESGATLKNVIIGKDQMEGVHCDQSGCTIQNVWWDDVCEDALSIKGGSASSVSKVIGGGARSADDKVVQHNGLGTVSIEGFYAQDFGKLYRSCGTCGNKSRKVTVKNVYAVNGKKSIVTVNKNWGDQATIENIKIKGKKVDVCAWSQGSTSGEPKELGAGPSGSLCKYSTSTITYV
;
A
#
# COMPACT_ATOMS: atom_id res chain seq x y z
N MET A 1 48.25 67.95 -4.77
CA MET A 1 46.88 67.46 -4.50
C MET A 1 46.62 66.27 -5.39
N VAL A 2 46.81 65.05 -4.89
CA VAL A 2 46.40 63.82 -5.58
C VAL A 2 45.82 62.93 -4.49
N ASN A 3 44.51 62.73 -4.51
CA ASN A 3 43.77 61.90 -3.56
C ASN A 3 43.73 60.48 -4.13
N THR A 4 44.44 59.54 -3.51
CA THR A 4 44.42 58.13 -3.91
C THR A 4 43.38 57.39 -3.07
N PHE A 5 42.24 57.05 -3.67
CA PHE A 5 41.25 56.16 -3.06
C PHE A 5 41.69 54.70 -3.28
N ALA A 6 41.95 53.96 -2.20
CA ALA A 6 42.14 52.53 -2.23
C ALA A 6 40.78 51.83 -2.07
N ALA A 7 40.33 51.12 -3.11
CA ALA A 7 39.14 50.27 -3.06
C ALA A 7 39.52 48.89 -2.52
N VAL A 8 38.93 48.49 -1.39
CA VAL A 8 39.04 47.13 -0.84
C VAL A 8 37.98 46.26 -1.52
N ALA A 9 38.42 45.32 -2.35
CA ALA A 9 37.55 44.31 -2.95
C ALA A 9 37.39 43.13 -1.98
N ILE A 10 36.18 42.94 -1.44
CA ILE A 10 35.82 41.76 -0.65
C ILE A 10 35.37 40.67 -1.63
N ALA A 11 36.19 39.63 -1.80
CA ALA A 11 35.83 38.45 -2.58
C ALA A 11 34.94 37.51 -1.72
N LEU A 12 33.64 37.45 -2.00
CA LEU A 12 32.77 36.40 -1.47
C LEU A 12 33.02 35.11 -2.25
N VAL A 13 33.62 34.12 -1.58
CA VAL A 13 33.72 32.75 -2.09
C VAL A 13 32.40 32.05 -1.80
N ALA A 14 31.55 31.91 -2.82
CA ALA A 14 30.34 31.09 -2.73
C ALA A 14 30.73 29.60 -2.88
N THR A 15 30.76 28.87 -1.77
CA THR A 15 30.87 27.41 -1.81
C THR A 15 29.52 26.81 -2.19
N SER A 16 29.37 26.46 -3.47
CA SER A 16 28.25 25.68 -3.98
C SER A 16 28.31 24.26 -3.42
N ALA A 17 27.55 23.96 -2.36
CA ALA A 17 27.33 22.59 -1.93
C ALA A 17 26.47 21.89 -2.99
N VAL A 18 27.11 21.08 -3.84
CA VAL A 18 26.41 20.22 -4.80
C VAL A 18 25.79 19.07 -4.01
N ALA A 19 24.54 19.25 -3.56
CA ALA A 19 23.75 18.16 -3.00
C ALA A 19 23.53 17.14 -4.12
N SER A 20 24.31 16.06 -4.12
CA SER A 20 24.07 14.93 -5.01
C SER A 20 22.71 14.34 -4.66
N ALA A 21 21.71 14.59 -5.51
CA ALA A 21 20.48 13.85 -5.53
C ALA A 21 20.82 12.40 -5.92
N ALA A 22 21.24 11.61 -4.94
CA ALA A 22 21.28 10.17 -5.07
C ALA A 22 19.86 9.75 -5.43
N SER A 23 19.69 9.38 -6.70
CA SER A 23 18.47 8.83 -7.25
C SER A 23 18.04 7.70 -6.32
N MET A 24 16.97 7.93 -5.55
CA MET A 24 16.23 6.90 -4.81
C MET A 24 15.56 6.00 -5.85
N ARG A 25 16.37 5.23 -6.59
CA ARG A 25 15.88 4.08 -7.32
C ARG A 25 15.47 3.10 -6.25
N SER A 26 14.17 3.09 -5.94
CA SER A 26 13.55 1.96 -5.25
C SER A 26 13.99 0.72 -6.03
N GLU A 27 14.87 -0.08 -5.45
CA GLU A 27 15.14 -1.43 -5.98
C GLU A 27 13.79 -2.14 -6.10
N ALA A 28 13.55 -2.74 -7.27
CA ALA A 28 12.37 -3.55 -7.50
C ALA A 28 12.32 -4.66 -6.44
N ALA A 29 11.23 -4.76 -5.69
CA ALA A 29 11.14 -5.75 -4.62
C ALA A 29 11.04 -7.16 -5.22
N SER A 30 11.94 -8.05 -4.81
CA SER A 30 11.99 -9.44 -5.29
C SER A 30 10.79 -10.25 -4.85
N MET A 31 10.54 -11.39 -5.51
CA MET A 31 9.50 -12.34 -5.07
C MET A 31 9.78 -12.84 -3.64
N PRO A 32 8.81 -12.73 -2.71
CA PRO A 32 8.99 -13.19 -1.33
C PRO A 32 9.17 -14.70 -1.22
N THR A 33 9.92 -15.13 -0.21
CA THR A 33 10.12 -16.55 0.12
C THR A 33 9.00 -17.12 1.00
N GLY A 34 8.14 -16.25 1.56
CA GLY A 34 7.14 -16.61 2.57
C GLY A 34 7.68 -16.60 4.01
N SER A 35 8.91 -16.12 4.21
CA SER A 35 9.47 -15.91 5.56
C SER A 35 8.83 -14.71 6.22
N TRP A 36 8.37 -14.87 7.47
CA TRP A 36 7.84 -13.79 8.28
C TRP A 36 8.93 -13.22 9.20
N PRO A 37 9.05 -11.89 9.37
CA PRO A 37 10.06 -11.32 10.24
C PRO A 37 9.72 -11.54 11.71
N ALA A 38 10.76 -11.63 12.54
CA ALA A 38 10.61 -11.59 13.99
C ALA A 38 10.48 -10.15 14.47
N SER A 39 9.55 -9.90 15.40
CA SER A 39 9.40 -8.61 16.05
C SER A 39 10.61 -8.28 16.94
N LYS A 40 11.03 -7.01 16.92
CA LYS A 40 12.09 -6.46 17.79
C LYS A 40 11.55 -5.73 19.02
N GLY A 41 10.30 -5.98 19.39
CA GLY A 41 9.66 -5.41 20.58
C GLY A 41 8.29 -4.82 20.25
N ASN A 42 7.51 -4.54 21.29
CA ASN A 42 6.16 -4.00 21.16
C ASN A 42 6.11 -2.50 21.45
N VAL A 43 5.27 -1.78 20.72
CA VAL A 43 4.92 -0.37 20.94
C VAL A 43 3.40 -0.26 20.90
N TYR A 44 2.84 0.42 21.91
CA TYR A 44 1.40 0.63 22.03
C TYR A 44 1.08 2.11 21.96
N PHE A 45 0.24 2.51 21.02
CA PHE A 45 -0.28 3.87 20.89
C PHE A 45 -1.64 4.02 21.57
N SER A 46 -1.91 5.24 22.08
CA SER A 46 -3.22 5.66 22.59
C SER A 46 -4.18 6.14 21.52
N GLU A 47 -3.64 6.47 20.34
CA GLU A 47 -4.33 7.08 19.22
C GLU A 47 -3.56 6.72 17.94
N PRO A 48 -4.11 6.91 16.73
CA PRO A 48 -3.35 6.68 15.51
C PRO A 48 -2.06 7.50 15.49
N TYR A 49 -0.95 6.88 15.14
CA TYR A 49 0.30 7.61 14.95
C TYR A 49 0.38 8.18 13.54
N THR A 50 0.45 9.51 13.42
CA THR A 50 0.57 10.18 12.13
C THR A 50 2.01 10.32 11.70
N VAL A 51 2.36 9.74 10.55
CA VAL A 51 3.61 10.00 9.83
C VAL A 51 3.36 11.14 8.84
N LYS A 52 3.99 12.30 9.07
CA LYS A 52 3.67 13.51 8.32
C LYS A 52 4.31 13.51 6.94
N LYS A 53 3.75 14.33 6.05
CA LYS A 53 4.26 14.53 4.69
C LYS A 53 5.76 14.84 4.70
N GLY A 54 6.51 14.09 3.90
CA GLY A 54 7.96 14.21 3.78
C GLY A 54 8.75 13.50 4.87
N GLU A 55 8.09 12.93 5.89
CA GLU A 55 8.75 12.14 6.92
C GLU A 55 8.90 10.67 6.49
N VAL A 56 9.94 10.05 7.05
CA VAL A 56 10.15 8.60 7.01
C VAL A 56 10.10 8.08 8.43
N PHE A 57 9.08 7.29 8.75
CA PHE A 57 9.03 6.54 9.99
C PHE A 57 9.64 5.16 9.78
N ASP A 58 10.80 4.90 10.40
CA ASP A 58 11.42 3.57 10.46
C ASP A 58 11.07 2.90 11.79
N GLY A 59 10.20 1.89 11.75
CA GLY A 59 9.74 1.18 12.94
C GLY A 59 10.74 0.17 13.51
N GLY A 60 11.88 -0.05 12.85
CA GLY A 60 12.92 -0.96 13.32
C GLY A 60 12.47 -2.42 13.46
N MET A 61 11.45 -2.85 12.72
CA MET A 61 10.76 -4.14 12.83
C MET A 61 10.15 -4.42 14.20
N LYS A 62 9.70 -3.37 14.90
CA LYS A 62 8.85 -3.52 16.10
C LYS A 62 7.40 -3.78 15.70
N THR A 63 6.64 -4.37 16.62
CA THR A 63 5.19 -4.54 16.52
C THR A 63 4.48 -3.35 17.14
N TYR A 64 3.64 -2.69 16.35
CA TYR A 64 2.88 -1.50 16.69
C TYR A 64 1.39 -1.84 16.79
N GLN A 65 0.77 -1.36 17.86
CA GLN A 65 -0.58 -1.75 18.28
C GLN A 65 -1.30 -0.58 18.96
N ARG A 66 -2.62 -0.71 19.11
CA ARG A 66 -3.46 0.23 19.85
C ARG A 66 -3.77 -0.31 21.23
N LYS A 67 -3.60 0.50 22.27
CA LYS A 67 -3.90 0.09 23.66
C LYS A 67 -5.38 0.20 24.00
N ASP A 68 -6.10 1.00 23.24
CA ASP A 68 -7.46 1.46 23.48
C ASP A 68 -8.48 0.78 22.59
N ILE A 69 -8.04 -0.14 21.73
CA ILE A 69 -8.86 -0.77 20.69
C ILE A 69 -8.63 -2.28 20.69
N LYS A 70 -9.69 -3.02 20.35
CA LYS A 70 -9.63 -4.44 20.00
C LYS A 70 -10.37 -4.64 18.68
N CYS A 71 -9.92 -5.62 17.90
CA CYS A 71 -10.58 -6.00 16.67
C CYS A 71 -12.07 -6.30 16.90
N ASN A 72 -12.94 -5.74 16.05
CA ASN A 72 -14.38 -6.01 16.05
C ASN A 72 -14.87 -6.63 14.72
N GLY A 73 -13.99 -7.40 14.07
CA GLY A 73 -14.27 -7.99 12.77
C GLY A 73 -14.36 -6.93 11.66
N GLN A 74 -15.35 -7.09 10.79
CA GLN A 74 -15.50 -6.31 9.55
C GLN A 74 -16.31 -5.01 9.73
N GLU A 75 -16.41 -4.48 10.96
CA GLU A 75 -17.07 -3.20 11.21
C GLU A 75 -16.16 -2.04 10.79
N GLU A 76 -16.61 -1.26 9.81
CA GLU A 76 -15.94 -0.06 9.32
C GLU A 76 -15.90 1.01 10.42
N SER A 77 -14.71 1.43 10.83
CA SER A 77 -14.53 2.32 12.00
C SER A 77 -13.72 3.59 11.70
N GLY A 78 -13.08 3.63 10.52
CA GLY A 78 -12.45 4.81 9.96
C GLY A 78 -11.08 5.16 10.57
N SER A 79 -10.49 6.27 10.13
CA SER A 79 -9.07 6.55 10.41
C SER A 79 -8.73 6.77 11.90
N LYS A 80 -9.70 7.08 12.76
CA LYS A 80 -9.46 7.25 14.22
C LYS A 80 -9.09 5.94 14.92
N THR A 81 -9.45 4.80 14.36
CA THR A 81 -9.16 3.47 14.90
C THR A 81 -7.95 2.81 14.22
N ALA A 82 -7.28 3.53 13.31
CA ALA A 82 -6.06 3.09 12.65
C ALA A 82 -4.88 2.96 13.62
N VAL A 83 -3.90 2.10 13.31
CA VAL A 83 -2.60 2.10 14.00
C VAL A 83 -1.73 3.25 13.51
N PHE A 84 -1.67 3.46 12.19
CA PHE A 84 -0.93 4.57 11.56
C PHE A 84 -1.78 5.35 10.57
N LEU A 85 -1.58 6.66 10.55
CA LEU A 85 -1.99 7.56 9.47
C LEU A 85 -0.75 8.01 8.71
N VAL A 86 -0.65 7.66 7.43
CA VAL A 86 0.51 8.00 6.59
C VAL A 86 0.09 9.05 5.59
N GLU A 87 0.58 10.28 5.78
CA GLU A 87 0.24 11.39 4.90
C GLU A 87 0.85 11.21 3.50
N SER A 88 0.27 11.92 2.52
CA SER A 88 0.79 11.91 1.15
C SER A 88 2.24 12.39 1.09
N GLY A 89 3.12 11.62 0.47
CA GLY A 89 4.56 11.87 0.41
C GLY A 89 5.34 11.40 1.64
N ALA A 90 4.70 10.80 2.64
CA ALA A 90 5.35 10.17 3.78
C ALA A 90 5.70 8.71 3.49
N THR A 91 6.64 8.15 4.26
CA THR A 91 7.03 6.73 4.20
C THR A 91 6.89 6.07 5.57
N LEU A 92 6.15 4.97 5.62
CA LEU A 92 6.14 4.04 6.76
C LEU A 92 6.98 2.82 6.37
N LYS A 93 8.02 2.51 7.15
CA LYS A 93 8.85 1.34 6.86
C LYS A 93 9.29 0.52 8.06
N ASN A 94 9.57 -0.76 7.81
CA ASN A 94 10.05 -1.72 8.81
C ASN A 94 9.13 -1.78 10.05
N VAL A 95 7.85 -2.01 9.82
CA VAL A 95 6.81 -2.00 10.87
C VAL A 95 6.09 -3.33 10.82
N ILE A 96 5.79 -3.89 11.99
CA ILE A 96 4.81 -4.96 12.14
C ILE A 96 3.57 -4.34 12.79
N ILE A 97 2.40 -4.58 12.23
CA ILE A 97 1.10 -4.23 12.79
C ILE A 97 0.59 -5.47 13.52
N GLY A 98 0.44 -5.36 14.84
CA GLY A 98 -0.04 -6.46 15.68
C GLY A 98 -1.56 -6.58 15.67
N LYS A 99 -2.10 -7.58 16.37
CA LYS A 99 -3.53 -7.92 16.39
C LYS A 99 -4.43 -6.92 17.12
N ASP A 100 -3.86 -6.12 18.03
CA ASP A 100 -4.61 -5.11 18.77
C ASP A 100 -4.81 -3.88 17.88
N GLN A 101 -5.70 -4.04 16.90
CA GLN A 101 -6.04 -3.07 15.85
C GLN A 101 -7.50 -3.27 15.39
N MET A 102 -8.09 -2.25 14.78
CA MET A 102 -9.36 -2.37 14.03
C MET A 102 -9.12 -2.01 12.57
N GLU A 103 -8.47 -0.87 12.34
CA GLU A 103 -7.96 -0.51 11.02
C GLU A 103 -6.43 -0.54 11.07
N GLY A 104 -5.78 -1.09 10.06
CA GLY A 104 -4.32 -1.24 10.06
C GLY A 104 -3.62 0.10 9.83
N VAL A 105 -3.41 0.43 8.56
CA VAL A 105 -2.74 1.65 8.12
C VAL A 105 -3.64 2.42 7.16
N HIS A 106 -3.71 3.73 7.35
CA HIS A 106 -4.44 4.62 6.44
C HIS A 106 -3.49 5.51 5.65
N CYS A 107 -3.89 5.77 4.41
CA CYS A 107 -3.29 6.73 3.51
C CYS A 107 -4.41 7.52 2.84
N ASP A 108 -4.93 8.48 3.59
CA ASP A 108 -6.22 9.10 3.30
C ASP A 108 -6.20 10.08 2.11
N GLN A 109 -5.01 10.43 1.60
CA GLN A 109 -4.83 11.32 0.44
C GLN A 109 -4.00 10.70 -0.70
N SER A 110 -3.89 9.37 -0.72
CA SER A 110 -2.99 8.62 -1.60
C SER A 110 -1.53 9.14 -1.54
N GLY A 111 -0.61 8.59 -2.33
CA GLY A 111 0.75 9.11 -2.44
C GLY A 111 1.68 8.79 -1.28
N CYS A 112 1.28 7.93 -0.34
CA CYS A 112 2.14 7.38 0.69
C CYS A 112 3.04 6.25 0.14
N THR A 113 4.14 5.98 0.84
CA THR A 113 4.97 4.79 0.63
C THR A 113 4.90 3.90 1.86
N ILE A 114 4.55 2.64 1.64
CA ILE A 114 4.44 1.59 2.65
C ILE A 114 5.49 0.53 2.31
N GLN A 115 6.58 0.46 3.07
CA GLN A 115 7.75 -0.31 2.69
C GLN A 115 8.14 -1.32 3.77
N ASN A 116 8.17 -2.61 3.44
CA ASN A 116 8.50 -3.67 4.40
C ASN A 116 7.63 -3.58 5.67
N VAL A 117 6.32 -3.40 5.47
CA VAL A 117 5.32 -3.38 6.53
C VAL A 117 4.58 -4.72 6.56
N TRP A 118 4.36 -5.25 7.75
CA TRP A 118 3.83 -6.59 7.98
C TRP A 118 2.59 -6.53 8.86
N TRP A 119 1.52 -7.24 8.52
CA TRP A 119 0.30 -7.32 9.33
C TRP A 119 0.12 -8.74 9.85
N ASP A 120 0.28 -8.92 11.16
CA ASP A 120 0.23 -10.23 11.82
C ASP A 120 -1.19 -10.83 11.85
N ASP A 121 -2.20 -9.97 11.92
CA ASP A 121 -3.61 -10.36 11.98
C ASP A 121 -4.47 -9.18 11.51
N VAL A 122 -5.06 -9.30 10.32
CA VAL A 122 -5.85 -8.24 9.71
C VAL A 122 -7.29 -8.30 10.24
N CYS A 123 -7.73 -7.23 10.91
CA CYS A 123 -9.08 -7.17 11.47
C CYS A 123 -10.15 -6.89 10.40
N GLU A 124 -10.16 -5.67 9.86
CA GLU A 124 -11.03 -5.24 8.77
C GLU A 124 -10.20 -5.19 7.48
N ASP A 125 -9.42 -4.11 7.31
CA ASP A 125 -8.43 -3.95 6.23
C ASP A 125 -7.00 -3.78 6.76
N ALA A 126 -6.00 -4.27 6.02
CA ALA A 126 -4.60 -4.02 6.34
C ALA A 126 -4.21 -2.57 5.98
N LEU A 127 -4.56 -2.15 4.77
CA LEU A 127 -4.20 -0.85 4.21
C LEU A 127 -5.39 -0.22 3.48
N SER A 128 -5.77 0.96 3.95
CA SER A 128 -6.86 1.78 3.40
C SER A 128 -6.27 2.97 2.62
N ILE A 129 -6.46 3.01 1.29
CA ILE A 129 -6.02 4.10 0.41
C ILE A 129 -7.23 4.96 0.01
N LYS A 130 -7.27 6.23 0.42
CA LYS A 130 -8.41 7.13 0.20
C LYS A 130 -7.94 8.45 -0.46
N GLY A 131 -8.89 9.29 -0.86
CA GLY A 131 -8.60 10.62 -1.41
C GLY A 131 -7.74 10.62 -2.68
N GLY A 132 -6.88 11.63 -2.82
CA GLY A 132 -5.93 11.75 -3.93
C GLY A 132 -6.51 12.25 -5.25
N SER A 133 -5.70 12.20 -6.30
CA SER A 133 -6.03 12.58 -7.66
C SER A 133 -5.73 11.44 -8.65
N ALA A 134 -6.14 11.59 -9.90
CA ALA A 134 -5.84 10.60 -10.95
C ALA A 134 -4.33 10.37 -11.16
N SER A 135 -3.47 11.32 -10.77
CA SER A 135 -2.00 11.22 -10.85
C SER A 135 -1.34 10.75 -9.56
N SER A 136 -2.09 10.60 -8.45
CA SER A 136 -1.54 10.08 -7.20
C SER A 136 -1.05 8.63 -7.37
N VAL A 137 0.09 8.32 -6.77
CA VAL A 137 0.66 6.95 -6.76
C VAL A 137 1.02 6.57 -5.33
N SER A 138 0.28 5.63 -4.75
CA SER A 138 0.64 4.99 -3.47
C SER A 138 1.45 3.74 -3.74
N LYS A 139 2.51 3.51 -2.95
CA LYS A 139 3.44 2.39 -3.15
C LYS A 139 3.41 1.44 -1.96
N VAL A 140 3.32 0.15 -2.22
CA VAL A 140 3.50 -0.96 -1.28
C VAL A 140 4.68 -1.80 -1.77
N ILE A 141 5.78 -1.77 -1.03
CA ILE A 141 7.08 -2.31 -1.46
C ILE A 141 7.56 -3.30 -0.42
N GLY A 142 7.61 -4.59 -0.77
CA GLY A 142 7.92 -5.62 0.21
C GLY A 142 6.81 -5.80 1.25
N GLY A 143 7.11 -6.52 2.32
CA GLY A 143 6.17 -6.73 3.42
C GLY A 143 5.21 -7.89 3.19
N GLY A 144 4.19 -7.97 4.05
CA GLY A 144 3.18 -9.02 3.94
C GLY A 144 2.02 -8.88 4.89
N ALA A 145 0.92 -9.57 4.61
CA ALA A 145 -0.26 -9.58 5.47
C ALA A 145 -0.80 -11.00 5.60
N ARG A 146 -1.34 -11.32 6.77
CA ARG A 146 -2.06 -12.56 6.97
C ARG A 146 -3.38 -12.40 7.73
N SER A 147 -4.22 -13.42 7.63
CA SER A 147 -5.51 -13.50 8.33
C SER A 147 -6.48 -12.38 7.93
N ALA A 148 -6.49 -11.97 6.66
CA ALA A 148 -7.40 -10.93 6.18
C ALA A 148 -8.69 -11.55 5.66
N ASP A 149 -9.75 -11.57 6.47
CA ASP A 149 -10.97 -12.30 6.12
C ASP A 149 -11.63 -11.83 4.82
N ASP A 150 -11.70 -10.52 4.58
CA ASP A 150 -12.18 -9.95 3.31
C ASP A 150 -11.06 -9.43 2.42
N LYS A 151 -10.35 -8.35 2.81
CA LYS A 151 -9.43 -7.65 1.91
C LYS A 151 -8.17 -7.16 2.63
N VAL A 152 -7.03 -7.21 1.95
CA VAL A 152 -5.76 -6.70 2.47
C VAL A 152 -5.62 -5.21 2.13
N VAL A 153 -5.67 -4.85 0.85
CA VAL A 153 -5.58 -3.47 0.38
C VAL A 153 -6.93 -3.01 -0.17
N GLN A 154 -7.51 -2.02 0.49
CA GLN A 154 -8.75 -1.38 0.07
C GLN A 154 -8.44 -0.02 -0.57
N HIS A 155 -8.81 0.14 -1.84
CA HIS A 155 -8.58 1.36 -2.60
C HIS A 155 -9.89 2.12 -2.83
N ASN A 156 -10.15 3.11 -1.99
CA ASN A 156 -11.33 3.97 -2.01
C ASN A 156 -11.11 5.22 -2.87
N GLY A 157 -9.88 5.73 -2.88
CA GLY A 157 -9.48 7.00 -3.52
C GLY A 157 -9.36 6.97 -5.05
N LEU A 158 -8.80 8.05 -5.60
CA LEU A 158 -8.34 8.10 -6.98
C LEU A 158 -6.85 7.73 -7.05
N GLY A 159 -6.40 7.40 -8.26
CA GLY A 159 -4.99 7.24 -8.58
C GLY A 159 -4.58 5.78 -8.78
N THR A 160 -3.31 5.50 -8.50
CA THR A 160 -2.67 4.21 -8.71
C THR A 160 -2.14 3.65 -7.40
N VAL A 161 -2.38 2.36 -7.15
CA VAL A 161 -1.69 1.60 -6.11
C VAL A 161 -0.70 0.65 -6.78
N SER A 162 0.58 0.74 -6.40
CA SER A 162 1.61 -0.19 -6.85
C SER A 162 1.99 -1.13 -5.72
N ILE A 163 1.80 -2.44 -5.91
CA ILE A 163 2.15 -3.50 -4.96
C ILE A 163 3.26 -4.34 -5.58
N GLU A 164 4.42 -4.36 -4.96
CA GLU A 164 5.57 -5.14 -5.44
C GLU A 164 6.25 -5.91 -4.32
N GLY A 165 6.55 -7.20 -4.54
CA GLY A 165 7.31 -8.01 -3.58
C GLY A 165 6.53 -8.34 -2.31
N PHE A 166 5.22 -8.53 -2.40
CA PHE A 166 4.34 -8.68 -1.23
C PHE A 166 4.00 -10.14 -0.93
N TYR A 167 4.03 -10.53 0.35
CA TYR A 167 3.62 -11.86 0.82
C TYR A 167 2.22 -11.81 1.42
N ALA A 168 1.26 -12.52 0.85
CA ALA A 168 -0.11 -12.60 1.36
C ALA A 168 -0.46 -14.02 1.77
N GLN A 169 -0.98 -14.21 2.97
CA GLN A 169 -1.34 -15.52 3.48
C GLN A 169 -2.75 -15.50 4.11
N ASP A 170 -3.57 -16.52 3.87
CA ASP A 170 -4.88 -16.69 4.52
C ASP A 170 -5.76 -15.43 4.37
N PHE A 171 -6.08 -15.07 3.13
CA PHE A 171 -6.75 -13.80 2.79
C PHE A 171 -7.95 -13.98 1.85
N GLY A 172 -8.92 -13.08 1.92
CA GLY A 172 -10.02 -13.00 0.95
C GLY A 172 -9.55 -12.49 -0.41
N LYS A 173 -9.19 -11.20 -0.47
CA LYS A 173 -8.73 -10.45 -1.65
C LYS A 173 -7.46 -9.69 -1.32
N LEU A 174 -6.40 -9.78 -2.13
CA LEU A 174 -5.19 -8.98 -1.86
C LEU A 174 -5.44 -7.48 -2.14
N TYR A 175 -6.09 -7.17 -3.26
CA TYR A 175 -6.46 -5.79 -3.59
C TYR A 175 -7.92 -5.72 -4.03
N ARG A 176 -8.65 -4.74 -3.51
CA ARG A 176 -10.00 -4.39 -3.94
C ARG A 176 -10.07 -2.91 -4.29
N SER A 177 -10.44 -2.62 -5.54
CA SER A 177 -10.98 -1.29 -5.87
C SER A 177 -12.35 -1.17 -5.21
N CYS A 178 -12.57 -0.20 -4.33
CA CYS A 178 -13.83 -0.08 -3.61
C CYS A 178 -15.00 -0.06 -4.58
N GLY A 179 -15.95 -0.99 -4.42
CA GLY A 179 -17.07 -1.19 -5.33
C GLY A 179 -18.30 -0.30 -5.05
N THR A 180 -18.29 0.47 -3.95
CA THR A 180 -19.40 1.33 -3.52
C THR A 180 -19.02 2.80 -3.34
N CYS A 181 -17.72 3.14 -3.46
CA CYS A 181 -17.19 4.49 -3.25
C CYS A 181 -17.41 5.45 -4.44
N GLY A 182 -18.40 5.17 -5.29
CA GLY A 182 -18.77 5.94 -6.47
C GLY A 182 -17.84 5.76 -7.68
N ASN A 183 -18.22 6.45 -8.78
CA ASN A 183 -17.58 6.35 -10.08
C ASN A 183 -16.16 6.95 -10.08
N LYS A 184 -15.17 6.12 -9.80
CA LYS A 184 -13.74 6.48 -9.77
C LYS A 184 -12.98 5.42 -10.56
N SER A 185 -12.26 5.83 -11.59
CA SER A 185 -11.32 4.96 -12.31
C SER A 185 -10.05 4.82 -11.46
N ARG A 186 -9.80 3.59 -10.99
CA ARG A 186 -8.64 3.25 -10.17
C ARG A 186 -7.69 2.35 -10.93
N LYS A 187 -6.40 2.54 -10.67
CA LYS A 187 -5.34 1.72 -11.26
C LYS A 187 -4.63 0.91 -10.20
N VAL A 188 -4.25 -0.31 -10.54
CA VAL A 188 -3.37 -1.13 -9.71
C VAL A 188 -2.29 -1.81 -10.55
N THR A 189 -1.08 -1.83 -10.02
CA THR A 189 0.01 -2.68 -10.52
C THR A 189 0.39 -3.66 -9.44
N VAL A 190 0.38 -4.96 -9.75
CA VAL A 190 0.72 -6.03 -8.79
C VAL A 190 1.83 -6.87 -9.39
N LYS A 191 2.99 -6.89 -8.73
CA LYS A 191 4.18 -7.57 -9.22
C LYS A 191 4.88 -8.37 -8.13
N ASN A 192 5.45 -9.51 -8.48
CA ASN A 192 6.28 -10.31 -7.57
C ASN A 192 5.54 -10.67 -6.26
N VAL A 193 4.30 -11.15 -6.36
CA VAL A 193 3.50 -11.50 -5.17
C VAL A 193 3.55 -12.99 -4.93
N TYR A 194 3.76 -13.37 -3.67
CA TYR A 194 3.56 -14.74 -3.22
C TYR A 194 2.31 -14.80 -2.36
N ALA A 195 1.26 -15.44 -2.89
CA ALA A 195 -0.03 -15.60 -2.26
C ALA A 195 -0.21 -17.05 -1.79
N VAL A 196 -0.59 -17.25 -0.54
CA VAL A 196 -0.81 -18.56 0.07
C VAL A 196 -2.22 -18.60 0.64
N ASN A 197 -2.97 -19.66 0.34
CA ASN A 197 -4.31 -19.90 0.89
C ASN A 197 -5.29 -18.72 0.69
N GLY A 198 -5.26 -18.09 -0.48
CA GLY A 198 -6.27 -17.11 -0.86
C GLY A 198 -7.67 -17.74 -0.96
N LYS A 199 -8.72 -16.98 -0.64
CA LYS A 199 -10.12 -17.45 -0.67
C LYS A 199 -10.88 -16.99 -1.92
N LYS A 200 -10.60 -15.79 -2.45
CA LYS A 200 -11.36 -15.18 -3.57
C LYS A 200 -10.47 -14.78 -4.75
N SER A 201 -9.62 -13.77 -4.58
CA SER A 201 -8.88 -13.20 -5.70
C SER A 201 -7.57 -12.51 -5.29
N ILE A 202 -6.66 -12.31 -6.25
CA ILE A 202 -5.51 -11.42 -6.05
C ILE A 202 -5.95 -9.96 -6.23
N VAL A 203 -6.61 -9.66 -7.35
CA VAL A 203 -7.13 -8.32 -7.66
C VAL A 203 -8.62 -8.41 -7.97
N THR A 204 -9.42 -7.49 -7.43
CA THR A 204 -10.80 -7.25 -7.88
C THR A 204 -10.99 -5.79 -8.29
N VAL A 205 -11.43 -5.57 -9.53
CA VAL A 205 -11.62 -4.25 -10.18
C VAL A 205 -13.07 -4.02 -10.61
N ASN A 206 -13.47 -2.76 -10.79
CA ASN A 206 -14.80 -2.39 -11.27
C ASN A 206 -14.79 -2.08 -12.78
N LYS A 207 -15.48 -2.91 -13.57
CA LYS A 207 -15.52 -2.80 -15.04
C LYS A 207 -16.15 -1.50 -15.52
N ASN A 208 -17.29 -1.12 -14.92
CA ASN A 208 -18.06 0.06 -15.32
C ASN A 208 -17.44 1.40 -14.92
N TRP A 209 -16.46 1.40 -14.03
CA TRP A 209 -15.75 2.63 -13.63
C TRP A 209 -14.40 2.80 -14.33
N GLY A 210 -14.09 1.92 -15.29
CA GLY A 210 -12.87 2.00 -16.09
C GLY A 210 -11.62 1.73 -15.27
N ASP A 211 -11.71 0.87 -14.26
CA ASP A 211 -10.54 0.42 -13.51
C ASP A 211 -9.55 -0.31 -14.42
N GLN A 212 -8.28 -0.29 -14.04
CA GLN A 212 -7.22 -0.96 -14.79
C GLN A 212 -6.26 -1.68 -13.84
N ALA A 213 -6.00 -2.94 -14.12
CA ALA A 213 -5.00 -3.74 -13.40
C ALA A 213 -3.90 -4.20 -14.35
N THR A 214 -2.65 -4.06 -13.92
CA THR A 214 -1.51 -4.75 -14.54
C THR A 214 -0.93 -5.72 -13.53
N ILE A 215 -0.84 -7.00 -13.89
CA ILE A 215 -0.43 -8.06 -12.97
C ILE A 215 0.70 -8.86 -13.62
N GLU A 216 1.76 -9.11 -12.87
CA GLU A 216 2.95 -9.81 -13.37
C GLU A 216 3.58 -10.65 -12.26
N ASN A 217 4.04 -11.86 -12.61
CA ASN A 217 4.83 -12.73 -11.74
C ASN A 217 4.15 -12.97 -10.37
N ILE A 218 3.06 -13.73 -10.40
CA ILE A 218 2.30 -14.09 -9.20
C ILE A 218 2.49 -15.58 -8.94
N LYS A 219 2.89 -15.92 -7.72
CA LYS A 219 2.98 -17.29 -7.22
C LYS A 219 1.82 -17.53 -6.27
N ILE A 220 1.01 -18.54 -6.54
CA ILE A 220 -0.19 -18.89 -5.76
C ILE A 220 0.00 -20.29 -5.20
N LYS A 221 -0.02 -20.43 -3.88
CA LYS A 221 0.02 -21.72 -3.19
C LYS A 221 -1.33 -22.06 -2.58
N GLY A 222 -1.75 -23.32 -2.74
CA GLY A 222 -3.01 -23.82 -2.20
C GLY A 222 -4.14 -23.78 -3.24
N LYS A 223 -5.37 -23.46 -2.80
CA LYS A 223 -6.52 -23.44 -3.71
C LYS A 223 -6.35 -22.37 -4.80
N LYS A 224 -6.76 -22.70 -6.03
CA LYS A 224 -6.85 -21.71 -7.11
C LYS A 224 -7.83 -20.59 -6.74
N VAL A 225 -7.39 -19.36 -6.98
CA VAL A 225 -8.18 -18.13 -6.83
C VAL A 225 -8.15 -17.34 -8.14
N ASP A 226 -9.07 -16.40 -8.29
CA ASP A 226 -9.08 -15.52 -9.45
C ASP A 226 -7.89 -14.55 -9.39
N VAL A 227 -6.99 -14.60 -10.38
CA VAL A 227 -5.87 -13.64 -10.44
C VAL A 227 -6.39 -12.21 -10.58
N CYS A 228 -7.42 -12.02 -11.40
CA CYS A 228 -8.09 -10.74 -11.57
C CYS A 228 -9.58 -10.99 -11.79
N ALA A 229 -10.39 -10.60 -10.81
CA ALA A 229 -11.84 -10.60 -10.89
C ALA A 229 -12.35 -9.20 -11.27
N TRP A 230 -13.49 -9.13 -11.93
CA TRP A 230 -14.15 -7.88 -12.28
C TRP A 230 -15.61 -7.85 -11.83
N SER A 231 -16.02 -6.72 -11.26
CA SER A 231 -17.38 -6.46 -10.79
C SER A 231 -18.00 -5.26 -11.50
N GLN A 232 -19.33 -5.15 -11.40
CA GLN A 232 -20.09 -3.94 -11.60
C GLN A 232 -20.07 -3.17 -10.26
N GLY A 233 -19.32 -2.08 -10.18
CA GLY A 233 -19.39 -1.15 -9.07
C GLY A 233 -20.77 -0.50 -8.99
N SER A 234 -21.24 -0.23 -7.78
CA SER A 234 -22.56 0.32 -7.50
C SER A 234 -22.47 1.66 -6.73
N THR A 235 -23.47 2.51 -6.87
CA THR A 235 -23.68 3.68 -6.00
C THR A 235 -24.69 3.40 -4.89
N SER A 236 -25.34 2.23 -4.92
CA SER A 236 -26.26 1.76 -3.89
C SER A 236 -26.28 0.23 -3.84
N GLY A 237 -26.15 -0.35 -2.65
CA GLY A 237 -26.08 -1.80 -2.46
C GLY A 237 -24.77 -2.44 -2.94
N GLU A 238 -24.74 -3.76 -2.91
CA GLU A 238 -23.52 -4.53 -3.14
C GLU A 238 -23.08 -4.56 -4.61
N PRO A 239 -21.76 -4.51 -4.89
CA PRO A 239 -21.24 -4.70 -6.24
C PRO A 239 -21.56 -6.10 -6.76
N LYS A 240 -21.92 -6.20 -8.05
CA LYS A 240 -22.21 -7.48 -8.69
C LYS A 240 -20.95 -8.04 -9.36
N GLU A 241 -20.58 -9.28 -9.05
CA GLU A 241 -19.50 -9.96 -9.77
C GLU A 241 -19.90 -10.21 -11.24
N LEU A 242 -18.99 -9.90 -12.15
CA LEU A 242 -19.21 -10.00 -13.60
C LEU A 242 -18.30 -11.05 -14.26
N GLY A 243 -17.26 -11.54 -13.58
CA GLY A 243 -16.37 -12.61 -14.05
C GLY A 243 -14.92 -12.40 -13.63
N ALA A 244 -14.01 -13.18 -14.22
CA ALA A 244 -12.59 -13.14 -13.90
C ALA A 244 -11.72 -13.61 -15.08
N GLY A 245 -10.42 -13.28 -15.04
CA GLY A 245 -9.43 -13.68 -16.04
C GLY A 245 -8.63 -12.50 -16.60
N PRO A 246 -7.88 -12.69 -17.69
CA PRO A 246 -7.34 -11.57 -18.47
C PRO A 246 -8.46 -10.84 -19.24
N SER A 247 -8.42 -9.52 -19.28
CA SER A 247 -9.38 -8.70 -20.05
C SER A 247 -8.80 -7.32 -20.37
N GLY A 248 -8.12 -7.19 -21.50
CA GLY A 248 -7.62 -5.91 -22.01
C GLY A 248 -6.86 -5.10 -20.95
N SER A 249 -7.19 -3.81 -20.81
CA SER A 249 -6.65 -2.93 -19.77
C SER A 249 -7.29 -3.14 -18.38
N LEU A 250 -8.50 -3.70 -18.31
CA LEU A 250 -9.19 -3.97 -17.03
C LEU A 250 -8.39 -4.96 -16.18
N CYS A 251 -7.91 -6.04 -16.81
CA CYS A 251 -7.09 -7.06 -16.20
C CYS A 251 -5.99 -7.49 -17.17
N LYS A 252 -4.90 -6.72 -17.21
CA LYS A 252 -3.76 -6.93 -18.10
C LYS A 252 -2.72 -7.84 -17.45
N TYR A 253 -2.68 -9.10 -17.88
CA TYR A 253 -1.60 -10.01 -17.54
C TYR A 253 -1.51 -11.18 -18.52
N SER A 254 -0.36 -11.84 -18.55
CA SER A 254 -0.19 -13.13 -19.24
C SER A 254 -0.29 -14.25 -18.20
N THR A 255 -1.09 -15.26 -18.50
CA THR A 255 -1.24 -16.45 -17.64
C THR A 255 0.08 -17.21 -17.45
N SER A 256 1.03 -17.09 -18.38
CA SER A 256 2.39 -17.64 -18.26
C SER A 256 3.19 -17.05 -17.09
N THR A 257 2.80 -15.88 -16.59
CA THR A 257 3.43 -15.24 -15.43
C THR A 257 2.77 -15.61 -14.09
N ILE A 258 1.80 -16.53 -14.13
CA ILE A 258 1.08 -17.01 -12.95
C ILE A 258 1.49 -18.45 -12.69
N THR A 259 2.12 -18.68 -11.54
CA THR A 259 2.56 -20.01 -11.12
C THR A 259 1.70 -20.50 -9.97
N TYR A 260 1.14 -21.70 -10.11
CA TYR A 260 0.46 -22.40 -9.01
C TYR A 260 1.42 -23.43 -8.41
N VAL A 261 1.56 -23.45 -7.09
CA VAL A 261 2.48 -24.34 -6.34
C VAL A 261 1.82 -25.01 -5.14
#